data_AF-A0A1H2E5Q4-F1
#
_entry.id   AF-A0A1H2E5Q4-F1
#
_cell.length_a   1.000
_cell.length_b   1.000
_cell.length_c   1.000
_cell.angle_alpha   90.00
_cell.angle_beta   90.00
_cell.angle_gamma   90.00
#
_symmetry.space_group_name_H-M   'P 1'
#
loop_
_entity.id
_entity.type
_entity.pdbx_description
1 polymer ?
#
loop_
_entity_poly.entity_id
_entity_poly.type
_entity_poly.pdbx_seq_one_letter_code
_entity_poly.pdbx_strand_id
1 'polypeptide(L)'
;MMRLMISKTFLLCLTKICICFLFLVNVTVFSQDKPLSSQTKKQSLYTDMNEDDLMKTTNDLITRKEYNKATFFLSQHYSNFSNNLRVNWIYGYALSMNGDKKQAEAKYIKAISISPDNKNLQIDYARFLYDMGKIDKVASILSKFMDSESKNAELLLMQANISFWKGNLNNARKKIDRIQEIYPNSKITNSLVQQINELSAVYLKTNFEYQSDSQPLNFFAQHINLEQYKSRFLNPKLEISSYHFSPQKELAIIVKASNKFQFNRLKLIANLTGGVYKNLSGKADWVGGLNFSKKLIQNLSLNLGFSKKHELGTIASTAFNLTSQNVFGEIDYKNKWLLFYAGYNQQFFEEDNERKLKDNEIQSIGTWVLTQPISIRKFNFQLGYSYSYTDAKDVLFFYDNEGVGAYDPYFTPKKQQIHSGLFIVNYKPTKKLLVEAKVNYGFNATIRNPYSINNIEVDGFYDETFTPVEYTGSISYNLSNGFGAKITYINQETFFYTRENINLGLNFNI
;
A
#
# COMPACT_ATOMS: atom_id res chain seq x y z
N MET A 1 26.19 1.86 30.47
CA MET A 1 25.21 2.73 31.15
C MET A 1 25.28 4.10 30.50
N MET A 2 24.54 4.31 29.41
CA MET A 2 24.68 5.49 28.53
C MET A 2 23.39 6.30 28.57
N ARG A 3 23.46 7.49 29.18
CA ARG A 3 22.35 8.45 29.29
C ARG A 3 22.05 9.05 27.92
N LEU A 4 20.85 8.81 27.38
CA LEU A 4 20.32 9.61 26.27
C LEU A 4 19.96 11.01 26.80
N MET A 5 20.81 12.00 26.52
CA MET A 5 20.41 13.41 26.56
C MET A 5 19.75 13.77 25.24
N ILE A 6 18.42 13.68 25.20
CA ILE A 6 17.62 14.28 24.13
C ILE A 6 17.72 15.79 24.29
N SER A 7 18.31 16.48 23.30
CA SER A 7 18.53 17.93 23.37
C SER A 7 17.20 18.69 23.32
N LYS A 8 17.08 19.73 24.16
CA LYS A 8 15.90 20.62 24.28
C LYS A 8 15.46 21.25 22.96
N THR A 9 16.31 21.26 21.95
CA THR A 9 16.06 21.75 20.59
C THR A 9 14.95 20.96 19.88
N PHE A 10 14.83 19.65 20.14
CA PHE A 10 13.81 18.79 19.53
C PHE A 10 12.38 19.11 20.03
N LEU A 11 12.24 19.57 21.28
CA LEU A 11 10.94 19.92 21.87
C LEU A 11 10.47 21.33 21.45
N LEU A 12 11.40 22.22 21.12
CA LEU A 12 11.12 23.58 20.65
C LEU A 12 10.65 23.64 19.18
N CYS A 13 11.05 22.67 18.33
CA CYS A 13 10.50 22.54 16.98
C CYS A 13 9.05 22.04 16.97
N LEU A 14 8.65 21.19 17.92
CA LEU A 14 7.29 20.63 17.97
C LEU A 14 6.22 21.67 18.38
N THR A 15 6.61 22.67 19.17
CA THR A 15 5.69 23.71 19.65
C THR A 15 5.46 24.83 18.63
N LYS A 16 6.41 25.10 17.73
CA LYS A 16 6.24 26.12 16.67
C LYS A 16 5.45 25.63 15.45
N ILE A 17 5.33 24.33 15.23
CA ILE A 17 4.52 23.75 14.15
C ILE A 17 3.01 23.77 14.47
N CYS A 18 2.63 23.88 15.75
CA CYS A 18 1.23 23.92 16.17
C CYS A 18 0.55 25.31 16.07
N ILE A 19 1.27 26.38 15.71
CA ILE A 19 0.73 27.76 15.71
C ILE A 19 0.29 28.23 14.30
N CYS A 20 0.59 27.48 13.23
CA CYS A 20 0.25 27.87 11.85
C CYS A 20 -0.98 27.16 11.24
N PHE A 21 -1.82 26.49 12.04
CA PHE A 21 -3.01 25.75 11.53
C PHE A 21 -4.33 26.16 12.20
N LEU A 22 -4.48 27.45 12.50
CA LEU A 22 -5.65 27.99 13.19
C LEU A 22 -6.15 29.30 12.57
N PHE A 23 -6.44 29.28 11.26
CA PHE A 23 -7.28 30.29 10.63
C PHE A 23 -8.02 29.69 9.44
N LEU A 24 -9.31 29.43 9.63
CA LEU A 24 -10.42 29.37 8.66
C LEU A 24 -11.45 28.31 9.10
N VAL A 25 -12.33 28.65 10.03
CA VAL A 25 -13.80 28.50 9.87
C VAL A 25 -14.46 29.43 10.89
N ASN A 26 -14.93 30.59 10.43
CA ASN A 26 -16.01 31.33 11.07
C ASN A 26 -16.61 32.27 10.02
N VAL A 27 -17.79 31.94 9.47
CA VAL A 27 -18.93 32.86 9.40
C VAL A 27 -20.20 32.02 9.50
N THR A 28 -21.09 32.52 10.35
CA THR A 28 -22.39 32.03 10.80
C THR A 28 -23.54 32.30 9.82
N VAL A 29 -24.52 31.37 9.81
CA VAL A 29 -25.98 31.57 9.95
C VAL A 29 -26.72 32.56 9.04
N PHE A 30 -27.76 32.07 8.33
CA PHE A 30 -29.18 32.51 8.37
C PHE A 30 -30.00 31.55 7.47
N SER A 31 -30.81 30.66 8.04
CA SER A 31 -32.27 30.76 8.27
C SER A 31 -33.14 30.54 7.03
N GLN A 32 -33.99 29.52 7.07
CA GLN A 32 -35.44 29.70 6.97
C GLN A 32 -36.17 28.46 7.51
N ASP A 33 -36.67 28.60 8.74
CA ASP A 33 -37.86 27.89 9.19
C ASP A 33 -39.06 28.37 8.37
N LYS A 34 -39.84 27.42 7.85
CA LYS A 34 -41.27 27.64 7.56
C LYS A 34 -42.08 26.38 7.84
N PRO A 35 -43.35 26.54 8.23
CA PRO A 35 -43.96 25.76 9.29
C PRO A 35 -44.70 24.52 8.77
N LEU A 36 -44.90 23.63 9.72
CA LEU A 36 -45.79 22.47 9.72
C LEU A 36 -47.17 22.86 9.13
N SER A 37 -47.49 22.39 7.91
CA SER A 37 -48.87 22.34 7.44
C SER A 37 -49.47 21.01 7.85
N SER A 38 -50.25 21.04 8.92
CA SER A 38 -51.22 20.02 9.29
C SER A 38 -52.30 19.90 8.21
N GLN A 39 -52.30 18.78 7.50
CA GLN A 39 -53.54 18.23 6.96
C GLN A 39 -53.66 16.78 7.41
N THR A 40 -54.15 16.65 8.63
CA THR A 40 -54.66 15.42 9.21
C THR A 40 -55.91 15.00 8.43
N LYS A 41 -55.74 14.24 7.34
CA LYS A 41 -56.81 13.34 6.89
C LYS A 41 -56.76 12.10 7.79
N LYS A 42 -57.42 12.20 8.95
CA LYS A 42 -57.90 11.03 9.70
C LYS A 42 -58.90 10.32 8.79
N GLN A 43 -58.44 9.32 8.05
CA GLN A 43 -59.32 8.32 7.47
C GLN A 43 -59.22 7.08 8.36
N SER A 44 -60.14 7.04 9.31
CA SER A 44 -60.39 5.88 10.16
C SER A 44 -60.86 4.72 9.29
N LEU A 45 -59.98 3.75 9.05
CA LEU A 45 -60.37 2.40 8.69
C LEU A 45 -59.73 1.46 9.72
N TYR A 46 -60.22 1.53 10.95
CA TYR A 46 -59.96 0.51 11.96
C TYR A 46 -60.85 -0.70 11.63
N THR A 47 -60.39 -1.53 10.72
CA THR A 47 -60.57 -2.97 10.90
C THR A 47 -59.53 -3.39 11.94
N ASP A 48 -59.94 -4.09 13.00
CA ASP A 48 -59.04 -4.70 13.97
C ASP A 48 -58.07 -5.63 13.25
N MET A 49 -56.93 -5.07 12.85
CA MET A 49 -55.88 -5.81 12.17
C MET A 49 -55.22 -6.68 13.23
N ASN A 50 -55.46 -7.98 13.17
CA ASN A 50 -54.75 -8.96 14.00
C ASN A 50 -53.36 -9.27 13.39
N GLU A 51 -52.53 -9.97 14.15
CA GLU A 51 -51.17 -10.32 13.72
C GLU A 51 -51.16 -11.15 12.43
N ASP A 52 -52.06 -12.12 12.29
CA ASP A 52 -52.07 -13.05 11.15
C ASP A 52 -52.44 -12.34 9.85
N ASP A 53 -53.39 -11.40 9.88
CA ASP A 53 -53.78 -10.57 8.73
C ASP A 53 -52.65 -9.62 8.30
N LEU A 54 -51.95 -9.03 9.29
CA LEU A 54 -50.77 -8.21 9.06
C LEU A 54 -49.65 -9.04 8.38
N MET A 55 -49.37 -10.23 8.92
CA MET A 55 -48.34 -11.12 8.40
C MET A 55 -48.68 -11.64 7.00
N LYS A 56 -49.94 -12.05 6.77
CA LYS A 56 -50.42 -12.54 5.46
C LYS A 56 -50.24 -11.48 4.38
N THR A 57 -50.72 -10.27 4.63
CA THR A 57 -50.61 -9.15 3.68
C THR A 57 -49.14 -8.76 3.43
N THR A 58 -48.34 -8.69 4.50
CA THR A 58 -46.91 -8.39 4.40
C THR A 58 -46.16 -9.43 3.58
N ASN A 59 -46.43 -10.72 3.81
CA ASN A 59 -45.79 -11.82 3.08
C ASN A 59 -46.18 -11.84 1.60
N ASP A 60 -47.43 -11.53 1.25
CA ASP A 60 -47.86 -11.38 -0.15
C ASP A 60 -47.09 -10.25 -0.85
N LEU A 61 -46.97 -9.07 -0.20
CA LEU A 61 -46.18 -7.94 -0.72
C LEU A 61 -44.71 -8.31 -0.89
N ILE A 62 -44.11 -9.00 0.08
CA ILE A 62 -42.73 -9.50 0.01
C ILE A 62 -42.55 -10.49 -1.14
N THR A 63 -43.48 -11.42 -1.32
CA THR A 63 -43.45 -12.44 -2.39
C THR A 63 -43.49 -11.77 -3.77
N ARG A 64 -44.25 -10.68 -3.90
CA ARG A 64 -44.30 -9.83 -5.10
C ARG A 64 -43.08 -8.89 -5.24
N LYS A 65 -42.13 -8.96 -4.30
CA LYS A 65 -40.95 -8.07 -4.20
C LYS A 65 -41.30 -6.59 -4.03
N GLU A 66 -42.49 -6.29 -3.52
CA GLU A 66 -42.96 -4.93 -3.27
C GLU A 66 -42.51 -4.42 -1.89
N TYR A 67 -41.19 -4.42 -1.64
CA TYR A 67 -40.61 -4.13 -0.31
C TYR A 67 -40.96 -2.73 0.22
N ASN A 68 -41.06 -1.73 -0.64
CA ASN A 68 -41.52 -0.37 -0.27
C ASN A 68 -42.96 -0.39 0.29
N LYS A 69 -43.87 -1.13 -0.34
CA LYS A 69 -45.25 -1.25 0.14
C LYS A 69 -45.33 -2.08 1.41
N ALA A 70 -44.55 -3.17 1.51
CA ALA A 70 -44.47 -3.99 2.72
C ALA A 70 -43.99 -3.19 3.93
N THR A 71 -42.91 -2.42 3.77
CA THR A 71 -42.37 -1.57 4.84
C THR A 71 -43.32 -0.44 5.22
N PHE A 72 -43.98 0.19 4.24
CA PHE A 72 -45.03 1.18 4.51
C PHE A 72 -46.20 0.56 5.28
N PHE A 73 -46.73 -0.58 4.83
CA PHE A 73 -47.83 -1.29 5.49
C PHE A 73 -47.48 -1.68 6.93
N LEU A 74 -46.30 -2.27 7.15
CA LEU A 74 -45.79 -2.57 8.49
C LEU A 74 -45.66 -1.32 9.36
N SER A 75 -45.22 -0.19 8.79
CA SER A 75 -45.08 1.07 9.54
C SER A 75 -46.41 1.62 10.08
N GLN A 76 -47.50 1.46 9.32
CA GLN A 76 -48.83 1.96 9.72
C GLN A 76 -49.40 1.21 10.92
N HIS A 77 -49.05 -0.07 11.06
CA HIS A 77 -49.59 -0.94 12.12
C HIS A 77 -48.57 -1.20 13.25
N TYR A 78 -47.32 -0.75 13.12
CA TYR A 78 -46.24 -1.13 14.02
C TYR A 78 -46.47 -0.76 15.49
N SER A 79 -47.19 0.33 15.80
CA SER A 79 -47.45 0.75 17.18
C SER A 79 -48.09 -0.38 18.01
N ASN A 80 -49.05 -1.10 17.40
CA ASN A 80 -49.82 -2.15 18.06
C ASN A 80 -49.03 -3.47 18.19
N PHE A 81 -47.96 -3.62 17.41
CA PHE A 81 -47.17 -4.85 17.31
C PHE A 81 -45.68 -4.66 17.66
N SER A 82 -45.33 -3.55 18.30
CA SER A 82 -43.93 -3.14 18.51
C SER A 82 -43.10 -4.13 19.34
N ASN A 83 -43.74 -4.93 20.21
CA ASN A 83 -43.12 -5.98 21.00
C ASN A 83 -43.35 -7.40 20.45
N ASN A 84 -43.93 -7.53 19.25
CA ASN A 84 -44.16 -8.83 18.62
C ASN A 84 -42.89 -9.31 17.88
N LEU A 85 -42.49 -10.56 18.14
CA LEU A 85 -41.30 -11.19 17.54
C LEU A 85 -41.38 -11.28 16.01
N ARG A 86 -42.48 -11.85 15.49
CA ARG A 86 -42.68 -12.10 14.05
C ARG A 86 -42.73 -10.80 13.27
N VAL A 87 -43.44 -9.79 13.79
CA VAL A 87 -43.53 -8.47 13.17
C VAL A 87 -42.17 -7.77 13.12
N ASN A 88 -41.39 -7.77 14.21
CA ASN A 88 -40.06 -7.17 14.18
C ASN A 88 -39.10 -7.92 13.23
N TRP A 89 -39.17 -9.24 13.18
CA TRP A 89 -38.33 -10.04 12.29
C TRP A 89 -38.65 -9.78 10.82
N ILE A 90 -39.92 -9.90 10.40
CA ILE A 90 -40.30 -9.68 8.99
C ILE A 90 -40.09 -8.22 8.57
N TYR A 91 -40.25 -7.28 9.51
CA TYR A 91 -39.99 -5.87 9.23
C TYR A 91 -38.49 -5.61 9.03
N GLY A 92 -37.63 -6.22 9.83
CA GLY A 92 -36.17 -6.18 9.61
C GLY A 92 -35.80 -6.70 8.22
N TYR A 93 -36.38 -7.84 7.82
CA TYR A 93 -36.18 -8.41 6.49
C TYR A 93 -36.67 -7.48 5.36
N ALA A 94 -37.91 -6.99 5.46
CA ALA A 94 -38.49 -6.10 4.45
C ALA A 94 -37.67 -4.80 4.29
N LEU A 95 -37.23 -4.19 5.41
CA LEU A 95 -36.37 -3.00 5.39
C LEU A 95 -35.01 -3.28 4.77
N SER A 96 -34.42 -4.45 5.03
CA SER A 96 -33.16 -4.87 4.42
C SER A 96 -33.29 -4.95 2.90
N MET A 97 -34.31 -5.65 2.41
CA MET A 97 -34.59 -5.78 0.99
C MET A 97 -34.97 -4.45 0.34
N ASN A 98 -35.52 -3.50 1.12
CA ASN A 98 -35.81 -2.14 0.68
C ASN A 98 -34.60 -1.20 0.70
N GLY A 99 -33.44 -1.65 1.18
CA GLY A 99 -32.21 -0.86 1.26
C GLY A 99 -32.08 0.02 2.51
N ASP A 100 -33.07 0.06 3.40
CA ASP A 100 -32.99 0.77 4.69
C ASP A 100 -32.27 -0.08 5.74
N LYS A 101 -30.95 -0.20 5.57
CA LYS A 101 -30.09 -1.04 6.41
C LYS A 101 -30.10 -0.60 7.87
N LYS A 102 -30.22 0.71 8.15
CA LYS A 102 -30.18 1.23 9.53
C LYS A 102 -31.42 0.81 10.30
N GLN A 103 -32.61 0.99 9.70
CA GLN A 103 -33.85 0.56 10.35
C GLN A 103 -33.96 -0.97 10.38
N ALA A 104 -33.50 -1.67 9.35
CA ALA A 104 -33.44 -3.13 9.33
C ALA A 104 -32.68 -3.69 10.54
N GLU A 105 -31.45 -3.19 10.79
CA GLU A 105 -30.64 -3.61 11.94
C GLU A 105 -31.37 -3.37 13.27
N ALA A 106 -32.05 -2.23 13.41
CA ALA A 106 -32.81 -1.91 14.63
C ALA A 106 -33.96 -2.91 14.87
N LYS A 107 -34.69 -3.30 13.82
CA LYS A 107 -35.79 -4.28 13.94
C LYS A 107 -35.28 -5.69 14.23
N TYR A 108 -34.19 -6.11 13.59
CA TYR A 108 -33.54 -7.38 13.93
C TYR A 108 -33.06 -7.41 15.39
N ILE A 109 -32.41 -6.35 15.88
CA ILE A 109 -31.97 -6.26 17.28
C ILE A 109 -33.17 -6.34 18.23
N LYS A 110 -34.28 -5.67 17.91
CA LYS A 110 -35.51 -5.75 18.71
C LYS A 110 -36.08 -7.16 18.72
N ALA A 111 -36.16 -7.85 17.58
CA ALA A 111 -36.58 -9.24 17.51
C ALA A 111 -35.67 -10.15 18.37
N ILE A 112 -34.35 -9.96 18.29
CA ILE A 112 -33.37 -10.75 19.05
C ILE A 112 -33.51 -10.49 20.55
N SER A 113 -33.82 -9.27 20.97
CA SER A 113 -34.06 -8.96 22.38
C SER A 113 -35.29 -9.68 22.96
N ILE A 114 -36.27 -10.02 22.12
CA ILE A 114 -37.47 -10.75 22.51
C ILE A 114 -37.19 -12.26 22.59
N SER A 115 -36.38 -12.80 21.67
CA SER A 115 -36.05 -14.22 21.61
C SER A 115 -34.56 -14.44 21.27
N PRO A 116 -33.65 -14.33 22.25
CA PRO A 116 -32.21 -14.33 22.00
C PRO A 116 -31.68 -15.67 21.49
N ASP A 117 -32.32 -16.78 21.86
CA ASP A 117 -31.90 -18.13 21.51
C ASP A 117 -32.60 -18.68 20.26
N ASN A 118 -33.43 -17.87 19.58
CA ASN A 118 -34.07 -18.28 18.33
C ASN A 118 -33.02 -18.39 17.21
N LYS A 119 -32.60 -19.62 16.92
CA LYS A 119 -31.59 -19.94 15.91
C LYS A 119 -31.91 -19.38 14.53
N ASN A 120 -33.15 -19.49 14.07
CA ASN A 120 -33.52 -19.05 12.72
C ASN A 120 -33.45 -17.52 12.60
N LEU A 121 -33.92 -16.79 13.61
CA LEU A 121 -33.79 -15.33 13.68
C LEU A 121 -32.32 -14.90 13.70
N GLN A 122 -31.50 -15.57 14.49
CA GLN A 122 -30.06 -15.29 14.57
C GLN A 122 -29.37 -15.52 13.22
N ILE A 123 -29.73 -16.59 12.49
CA ILE A 123 -29.23 -16.86 11.15
C ILE A 123 -29.68 -15.78 10.16
N ASP A 124 -30.93 -15.35 10.19
CA ASP A 124 -31.41 -14.27 9.33
C ASP A 124 -30.72 -12.94 9.61
N TYR A 125 -30.46 -12.65 10.88
CA TYR A 125 -29.65 -11.50 11.26
C TYR A 125 -28.20 -11.66 10.79
N ALA A 126 -27.62 -12.86 10.84
CA ALA A 126 -26.29 -13.14 10.31
C ALA A 126 -26.23 -12.92 8.79
N ARG A 127 -27.24 -13.32 8.03
CA ARG A 127 -27.38 -13.03 6.58
C ARG A 127 -27.39 -11.53 6.32
N PHE A 128 -28.24 -10.80 7.05
CA PHE A 128 -28.29 -9.35 6.97
C PHE A 128 -26.92 -8.69 7.28
N LEU A 129 -26.26 -9.13 8.35
CA LEU A 129 -24.94 -8.62 8.74
C LEU A 129 -23.85 -8.97 7.71
N TYR A 130 -23.98 -10.12 7.05
CA TYR A 130 -23.09 -10.56 5.99
C TYR A 130 -23.18 -9.61 4.78
N ASP A 131 -24.40 -9.25 4.37
CA ASP A 131 -24.65 -8.27 3.29
C ASP A 131 -24.20 -6.84 3.65
N MET A 132 -24.14 -6.52 4.95
CA MET A 132 -23.54 -5.27 5.44
C MET A 132 -22.02 -5.31 5.53
N GLY A 133 -21.37 -6.46 5.32
CA GLY A 133 -19.93 -6.64 5.52
C GLY A 133 -19.49 -6.64 6.99
N LYS A 134 -20.39 -6.88 7.95
CA LYS A 134 -20.08 -6.94 9.40
C LYS A 134 -19.56 -8.33 9.82
N ILE A 135 -18.50 -8.76 9.14
CA ILE A 135 -17.95 -10.13 9.15
C ILE A 135 -17.65 -10.70 10.54
N ASP A 136 -17.13 -9.88 11.47
CA ASP A 136 -16.83 -10.34 12.83
C ASP A 136 -18.08 -10.69 13.64
N LYS A 137 -19.17 -9.93 13.48
CA LYS A 137 -20.45 -10.25 14.11
C LYS A 137 -21.05 -11.52 13.52
N VAL A 138 -21.00 -11.67 12.19
CA VAL A 138 -21.45 -12.89 11.50
C VAL A 138 -20.71 -14.11 12.02
N ALA A 139 -19.37 -14.04 12.11
CA ALA A 139 -18.56 -15.14 12.61
C ALA A 139 -18.96 -15.55 14.04
N SER A 140 -19.24 -14.58 14.91
CA SER A 140 -19.68 -14.84 16.29
C SER A 140 -21.06 -15.48 16.39
N ILE A 141 -21.99 -15.12 15.50
CA ILE A 141 -23.32 -15.75 15.45
C ILE A 141 -23.19 -17.18 14.92
N LEU A 142 -22.50 -17.36 13.79
CA LEU A 142 -22.34 -18.69 13.19
C LEU A 142 -21.63 -19.66 14.13
N SER A 143 -20.65 -19.23 14.93
CA SER A 143 -19.97 -20.10 15.90
C SER A 143 -20.85 -20.60 17.05
N LYS A 144 -21.96 -19.90 17.34
CA LYS A 144 -22.91 -20.31 18.40
C LYS A 144 -23.93 -21.32 17.91
N PHE A 145 -24.35 -21.19 16.64
CA PHE A 145 -25.50 -21.92 16.10
C PHE A 145 -25.14 -22.98 15.04
N MET A 146 -23.87 -23.04 14.63
CA MET A 146 -23.33 -24.14 13.84
C MET A 146 -22.34 -24.95 14.66
N ASP A 147 -22.59 -26.24 14.75
CA ASP A 147 -21.61 -27.23 15.17
C ASP A 147 -20.65 -27.59 14.01
N SER A 148 -19.68 -28.46 14.28
CA SER A 148 -18.76 -28.99 13.28
C SER A 148 -19.41 -29.89 12.23
N GLU A 149 -20.62 -30.40 12.48
CA GLU A 149 -21.31 -31.36 11.61
C GLU A 149 -22.31 -30.72 10.65
N SER A 150 -22.57 -29.41 10.81
CA SER A 150 -23.53 -28.68 9.99
C SER A 150 -23.37 -28.94 8.50
N LYS A 151 -24.45 -29.40 7.87
CA LYS A 151 -24.52 -29.69 6.44
C LYS A 151 -25.10 -28.53 5.61
N ASN A 152 -25.34 -27.37 6.23
CA ASN A 152 -25.94 -26.24 5.52
C ASN A 152 -24.91 -25.56 4.60
N ALA A 153 -25.05 -25.77 3.28
CA ALA A 153 -24.15 -25.23 2.26
C ALA A 153 -23.98 -23.71 2.33
N GLU A 154 -25.07 -22.98 2.56
CA GLU A 154 -25.07 -21.51 2.60
C GLU A 154 -24.21 -21.02 3.76
N LEU A 155 -24.42 -21.57 4.96
CA LEU A 155 -23.69 -21.14 6.14
C LEU A 155 -22.21 -21.58 6.08
N LEU A 156 -21.93 -22.76 5.53
CA LEU A 156 -20.56 -23.20 5.25
C LEU A 156 -19.86 -22.25 4.25
N LEU A 157 -20.57 -21.81 3.21
CA LEU A 157 -20.05 -20.85 2.24
C LEU A 157 -19.80 -19.49 2.88
N MET A 158 -20.70 -19.02 3.75
CA MET A 158 -20.45 -17.81 4.54
C MET A 158 -19.19 -17.94 5.39
N GLN A 159 -18.98 -19.05 6.09
CA GLN A 159 -17.75 -19.31 6.85
C GLN A 159 -16.50 -19.33 5.95
N ALA A 160 -16.60 -19.91 4.76
CA ALA A 160 -15.51 -19.94 3.79
C ALA A 160 -15.14 -18.52 3.32
N ASN A 161 -16.13 -17.72 2.93
CA ASN A 161 -15.94 -16.32 2.53
C ASN A 161 -15.38 -15.46 3.67
N ILE A 162 -15.90 -15.62 4.89
CA ILE A 162 -15.36 -14.94 6.08
C ILE A 162 -13.89 -15.30 6.31
N SER A 163 -13.54 -16.57 6.17
CA SER A 163 -12.15 -17.03 6.32
C SER A 163 -11.24 -16.45 5.23
N PHE A 164 -11.72 -16.42 3.99
CA PHE A 164 -11.04 -15.79 2.86
C PHE A 164 -10.79 -14.30 3.09
N TRP A 165 -11.83 -13.53 3.47
CA TRP A 165 -11.71 -12.10 3.76
C TRP A 165 -10.83 -11.79 4.98
N LYS A 166 -10.70 -12.74 5.91
CA LYS A 166 -9.76 -12.65 7.05
C LYS A 166 -8.33 -13.04 6.67
N GLY A 167 -8.08 -13.44 5.43
CA GLY A 167 -6.76 -13.86 4.96
C GLY A 167 -6.33 -15.22 5.47
N ASN A 168 -7.30 -16.09 5.81
CA ASN A 168 -7.06 -17.46 6.24
C ASN A 168 -7.53 -18.43 5.15
N LEU A 169 -6.69 -18.58 4.12
CA LEU A 169 -7.01 -19.40 2.94
C LEU A 169 -7.15 -20.88 3.29
N ASN A 170 -6.39 -21.37 4.28
CA ASN A 170 -6.47 -22.78 4.71
C ASN A 170 -7.85 -23.10 5.29
N ASN A 171 -8.38 -22.24 6.17
CA ASN A 171 -9.73 -22.44 6.71
C ASN A 171 -10.81 -22.25 5.64
N ALA A 172 -10.61 -21.31 4.70
CA ALA A 172 -11.52 -21.15 3.57
C ALA A 172 -11.59 -22.42 2.71
N ARG A 173 -10.42 -23.01 2.36
CA ARG A 173 -10.33 -24.29 1.63
C ARG A 173 -11.00 -25.44 2.37
N LYS A 174 -10.71 -25.62 3.67
CA LYS A 174 -11.38 -26.66 4.49
C LYS A 174 -12.90 -26.59 4.44
N LYS A 175 -13.48 -25.38 4.43
CA LYS A 175 -14.94 -25.19 4.34
C LYS A 175 -15.46 -25.46 2.94
N ILE A 176 -14.71 -25.10 1.90
CA ILE A 176 -15.02 -25.44 0.51
C ILE A 176 -15.01 -26.96 0.31
N ASP A 177 -13.97 -27.65 0.80
CA ASP A 177 -13.83 -29.11 0.68
C ASP A 177 -15.03 -29.81 1.32
N ARG A 178 -15.47 -29.34 2.49
CA ARG A 178 -16.68 -29.85 3.15
C ARG A 178 -17.96 -29.63 2.34
N ILE A 179 -18.11 -28.46 1.69
CA ILE A 179 -19.26 -28.20 0.81
C ILE A 179 -19.22 -29.15 -0.40
N GLN A 180 -18.05 -29.38 -0.99
CA GLN A 180 -17.89 -30.27 -2.13
C GLN A 180 -18.07 -31.74 -1.76
N GLU A 181 -17.72 -32.16 -0.55
CA GLU A 181 -18.00 -33.50 -0.04
C GLU A 181 -19.51 -33.76 0.09
N ILE A 182 -20.26 -32.80 0.63
CA ILE A 182 -21.71 -32.93 0.84
C ILE A 182 -22.48 -32.70 -0.47
N TYR A 183 -21.97 -31.81 -1.34
CA TYR A 183 -22.61 -31.36 -2.58
C TYR A 183 -21.63 -31.42 -3.77
N PRO A 184 -21.21 -32.61 -4.23
CA PRO A 184 -20.11 -32.80 -5.19
C PRO A 184 -20.32 -32.17 -6.56
N ASN A 185 -21.57 -32.02 -7.00
CA ASN A 185 -21.91 -31.42 -8.29
C ASN A 185 -22.28 -29.93 -8.19
N SER A 186 -22.19 -29.34 -7.00
CA SER A 186 -22.52 -27.93 -6.79
C SER A 186 -21.43 -27.01 -7.29
N LYS A 187 -21.83 -25.96 -8.03
CA LYS A 187 -20.92 -24.91 -8.50
C LYS A 187 -20.78 -23.74 -7.53
N ILE A 188 -21.39 -23.84 -6.33
CA ILE A 188 -21.52 -22.73 -5.37
C ILE A 188 -20.16 -22.22 -4.86
N THR A 189 -19.12 -23.07 -4.88
CA THR A 189 -17.77 -22.71 -4.41
C THR A 189 -16.83 -22.25 -5.53
N ASN A 190 -17.21 -22.40 -6.81
CA ASN A 190 -16.30 -22.20 -7.95
C ASN A 190 -15.63 -20.82 -7.97
N SER A 191 -16.40 -19.77 -7.74
CA SER A 191 -15.88 -18.39 -7.71
C SER A 191 -14.88 -18.19 -6.56
N LEU A 192 -15.17 -18.74 -5.38
CA LEU A 192 -14.26 -18.62 -4.24
C LEU A 192 -12.99 -19.45 -4.44
N VAL A 193 -13.10 -20.64 -5.04
CA VAL A 193 -11.93 -21.46 -5.42
C VAL A 193 -11.03 -20.71 -6.39
N GLN A 194 -11.61 -20.08 -7.43
CA GLN A 194 -10.86 -19.27 -8.38
C GLN A 194 -10.13 -18.11 -7.68
N GLN A 195 -10.84 -17.35 -6.84
CA GLN A 195 -10.24 -16.25 -6.07
C GLN A 195 -9.11 -16.71 -5.15
N ILE A 196 -9.27 -17.84 -4.46
CA ILE A 196 -8.21 -18.40 -3.61
C ILE A 196 -7.02 -18.83 -4.47
N ASN A 197 -7.24 -19.48 -5.62
CA ASN A 197 -6.16 -19.90 -6.51
C ASN A 197 -5.39 -18.70 -7.04
N GLU A 198 -6.07 -17.67 -7.55
CA GLU A 198 -5.45 -16.43 -8.04
C GLU A 198 -4.66 -15.71 -6.94
N LEU A 199 -5.19 -15.66 -5.72
CA LEU A 199 -4.52 -15.02 -4.59
C LEU A 199 -3.31 -15.84 -4.09
N SER A 200 -3.40 -17.17 -4.08
CA SER A 200 -2.36 -18.07 -3.55
C SER A 200 -1.33 -18.55 -4.58
N ALA A 201 -1.48 -18.13 -5.83
CA ALA A 201 -0.57 -18.46 -6.92
C ALA A 201 0.84 -17.90 -6.66
N VAL A 202 1.83 -18.53 -7.30
CA VAL A 202 3.24 -18.15 -7.13
C VAL A 202 3.57 -17.09 -8.16
N TYR A 203 3.92 -15.90 -7.68
CA TYR A 203 4.32 -14.79 -8.53
C TYR A 203 5.83 -14.86 -8.78
N LEU A 204 6.22 -15.10 -10.03
CA LEU A 204 7.60 -15.01 -10.49
C LEU A 204 7.78 -13.70 -11.25
N LYS A 205 8.70 -12.86 -10.78
CA LYS A 205 9.12 -11.65 -11.50
C LYS A 205 10.60 -11.76 -11.84
N THR A 206 10.93 -11.63 -13.12
CA THR A 206 12.32 -11.53 -13.57
C THR A 206 12.58 -10.12 -14.09
N ASN A 207 13.75 -9.56 -13.82
CA ASN A 207 14.20 -8.29 -14.36
C ASN A 207 15.60 -8.45 -14.93
N PHE A 208 15.79 -8.07 -16.19
CA PHE A 208 17.10 -7.96 -16.83
C PHE A 208 17.44 -6.50 -16.96
N GLU A 209 18.50 -6.08 -16.29
CA GLU A 209 18.93 -4.69 -16.20
C GLU A 209 20.28 -4.54 -16.88
N TYR A 210 20.40 -3.51 -17.71
CA TYR A 210 21.67 -3.06 -18.24
C TYR A 210 21.84 -1.58 -17.90
N GLN A 211 22.99 -1.23 -17.31
CA GLN A 211 23.33 0.14 -16.97
C GLN A 211 24.70 0.48 -17.55
N SER A 212 24.84 1.73 -18.00
CA SER A 212 26.11 2.37 -18.32
C SER A 212 26.12 3.79 -17.78
N ASP A 213 27.27 4.27 -17.32
CA ASP A 213 27.45 5.66 -16.89
C ASP A 213 28.76 6.28 -17.39
N SER A 214 28.93 7.57 -17.12
CA SER A 214 30.14 8.33 -17.46
C SER A 214 31.29 8.15 -16.46
N GLN A 215 31.13 7.33 -15.41
CA GLN A 215 32.18 6.92 -14.49
C GLN A 215 32.52 5.45 -14.76
N PRO A 216 33.05 5.16 -15.96
CA PRO A 216 32.88 4.00 -16.85
C PRO A 216 32.37 2.67 -16.24
N LEU A 217 31.34 2.70 -15.40
CA LEU A 217 30.75 1.54 -14.76
C LEU A 217 29.62 1.05 -15.64
N ASN A 218 29.81 -0.14 -16.18
CA ASN A 218 28.77 -0.85 -16.89
C ASN A 218 28.42 -2.10 -16.11
N PHE A 219 27.13 -2.43 -16.05
CA PHE A 219 26.74 -3.73 -15.54
C PHE A 219 25.54 -4.32 -16.25
N PHE A 220 25.51 -5.65 -16.25
CA PHE A 220 24.32 -6.41 -16.54
C PHE A 220 23.88 -7.16 -15.28
N ALA A 221 22.63 -6.95 -14.88
CA ALA A 221 22.06 -7.57 -13.70
C ALA A 221 20.82 -8.41 -14.04
N GLN A 222 20.68 -9.51 -13.31
CA GLN A 222 19.52 -10.38 -13.37
C GLN A 222 18.90 -10.42 -11.99
N HIS A 223 17.61 -10.13 -11.91
CA HIS A 223 16.86 -10.21 -10.67
C HIS A 223 15.73 -11.22 -10.83
N ILE A 224 15.63 -12.15 -9.88
CA ILE A 224 14.56 -13.14 -9.79
C ILE A 224 13.87 -12.95 -8.46
N ASN A 225 12.57 -12.67 -8.49
CA ASN A 225 11.73 -12.52 -7.31
C ASN A 225 10.62 -13.56 -7.36
N LEU A 226 10.55 -14.41 -6.34
CA LEU A 226 9.47 -15.36 -6.10
C LEU A 226 8.66 -14.90 -4.90
N GLU A 227 7.37 -14.69 -5.07
CA GLU A 227 6.47 -14.21 -4.01
C GLU A 227 5.21 -15.08 -3.97
N GLN A 228 4.72 -15.39 -2.77
CA GLN A 228 3.46 -16.12 -2.61
C GLN A 228 2.68 -15.57 -1.41
N TYR A 229 1.38 -15.35 -1.58
CA TYR A 229 0.49 -15.09 -0.46
C TYR A 229 -0.01 -16.41 0.13
N LYS A 230 0.29 -16.67 1.41
CA LYS A 230 -0.27 -17.84 2.14
C LYS A 230 -1.29 -17.40 3.19
N SER A 231 -1.00 -16.34 3.92
CA SER A 231 -1.91 -15.76 4.90
C SER A 231 -1.54 -14.33 5.24
N ARG A 232 -2.37 -13.66 6.03
CA ARG A 232 -2.06 -12.34 6.59
C ARG A 232 -0.69 -12.25 7.32
N PHE A 233 -0.14 -13.35 7.82
CA PHE A 233 1.13 -13.36 8.54
C PHE A 233 2.26 -14.11 7.82
N LEU A 234 1.96 -14.77 6.71
CA LEU A 234 2.92 -15.55 5.95
C LEU A 234 2.77 -15.21 4.47
N ASN A 235 3.67 -14.34 4.01
CA ASN A 235 3.78 -13.87 2.64
C ASN A 235 5.27 -13.93 2.27
N PRO A 236 5.81 -15.15 2.06
CA PRO A 236 7.22 -15.34 1.77
C PRO A 236 7.58 -14.72 0.42
N LYS A 237 8.76 -14.11 0.39
CA LYS A 237 9.40 -13.61 -0.81
C LYS A 237 10.86 -14.05 -0.83
N LEU A 238 11.32 -14.61 -1.94
CA LEU A 238 12.72 -14.90 -2.22
C LEU A 238 13.18 -13.97 -3.34
N GLU A 239 14.29 -13.26 -3.12
CA GLU A 239 14.92 -12.40 -4.10
C GLU A 239 16.34 -12.89 -4.34
N ILE A 240 16.69 -13.12 -5.60
CA ILE A 240 18.04 -13.45 -6.05
C ILE A 240 18.44 -12.39 -7.05
N SER A 241 19.61 -11.80 -6.88
CA SER A 241 20.18 -10.84 -7.82
C SER A 241 21.62 -11.18 -8.12
N SER A 242 21.98 -11.17 -9.39
CA SER A 242 23.36 -11.31 -9.86
C SER A 242 23.74 -10.09 -10.69
N TYR A 243 24.97 -9.61 -10.51
CA TYR A 243 25.51 -8.47 -11.24
C TYR A 243 26.84 -8.85 -11.85
N HIS A 244 27.00 -8.58 -13.13
CA HIS A 244 28.23 -8.73 -13.88
C HIS A 244 28.69 -7.34 -14.28
N PHE A 245 29.85 -6.91 -13.77
CA PHE A 245 30.39 -5.58 -14.02
C PHE A 245 31.30 -5.57 -15.26
N SER A 246 31.61 -4.37 -15.72
CA SER A 246 32.66 -4.08 -16.70
C SER A 246 33.11 -2.64 -16.45
N PRO A 247 34.44 -2.37 -16.36
CA PRO A 247 35.56 -3.22 -16.76
C PRO A 247 35.97 -4.31 -15.76
N GLN A 248 35.48 -4.27 -14.51
CA GLN A 248 35.75 -5.29 -13.49
C GLN A 248 35.16 -6.64 -13.90
N LYS A 249 35.89 -7.74 -13.75
CA LYS A 249 35.38 -9.11 -14.00
C LYS A 249 34.62 -9.69 -12.80
N GLU A 250 34.39 -8.88 -11.79
CA GLU A 250 33.86 -9.30 -10.51
C GLU A 250 32.35 -9.54 -10.62
N LEU A 251 31.85 -10.45 -9.79
CA LEU A 251 30.45 -10.81 -9.75
C LEU A 251 29.92 -10.49 -8.36
N ALA A 252 28.78 -9.81 -8.29
CA ALA A 252 28.03 -9.67 -7.04
C ALA A 252 26.79 -10.56 -7.07
N ILE A 253 26.57 -11.30 -5.99
CA ILE A 253 25.36 -12.10 -5.77
C ILE A 253 24.70 -11.64 -4.47
N ILE A 254 23.39 -11.39 -4.54
CA ILE A 254 22.55 -11.09 -3.39
C ILE A 254 21.41 -12.11 -3.34
N VAL A 255 21.23 -12.72 -2.17
CA VAL A 255 20.08 -13.61 -1.90
C VAL A 255 19.38 -13.10 -0.64
N LYS A 256 18.10 -12.77 -0.76
CA LYS A 256 17.26 -12.29 0.35
C LYS A 256 16.00 -13.12 0.49
N ALA A 257 15.68 -13.50 1.72
CA ALA A 257 14.38 -14.02 2.10
C ALA A 257 13.64 -12.96 2.90
N SER A 258 12.36 -12.75 2.59
CA SER A 258 11.51 -11.79 3.28
C SER A 258 10.16 -12.37 3.62
N ASN A 259 9.51 -11.81 4.64
CA ASN A 259 8.12 -12.08 4.93
C ASN A 259 7.36 -10.79 5.27
N LYS A 260 6.17 -10.65 4.67
CA LYS A 260 5.25 -9.55 4.96
C LYS A 260 4.16 -9.99 5.95
N PHE A 261 4.01 -9.23 7.02
CA PHE A 261 2.99 -9.39 8.06
C PHE A 261 1.95 -8.27 7.99
N GLN A 262 0.68 -8.62 8.09
CA GLN A 262 -0.44 -7.69 8.02
C GLN A 262 -1.29 -7.76 9.30
N PHE A 263 -1.35 -6.63 10.01
CA PHE A 263 -2.11 -6.46 11.26
C PHE A 263 -3.28 -5.51 11.03
N ASN A 264 -4.36 -6.01 10.42
CA ASN A 264 -5.50 -5.19 9.96
C ASN A 264 -6.13 -4.33 11.07
N ARG A 265 -6.26 -4.85 12.30
CA ARG A 265 -6.81 -4.09 13.45
C ARG A 265 -5.94 -2.88 13.82
N LEU A 266 -4.63 -3.02 13.68
CA LEU A 266 -3.66 -1.96 13.95
C LEU A 266 -3.41 -1.07 12.72
N LYS A 267 -4.01 -1.43 11.57
CA LYS A 267 -3.73 -0.85 10.24
C LYS A 267 -2.23 -0.75 9.96
N LEU A 268 -1.52 -1.82 10.33
CA LEU A 268 -0.06 -1.90 10.31
C LEU A 268 0.37 -3.05 9.39
N ILE A 269 1.40 -2.79 8.60
CA ILE A 269 2.14 -3.78 7.81
C ILE A 269 3.57 -3.77 8.31
N ALA A 270 4.15 -4.94 8.55
CA ALA A 270 5.56 -5.10 8.87
C ALA A 270 6.22 -6.01 7.83
N ASN A 271 7.40 -5.65 7.36
CA ASN A 271 8.21 -6.45 6.46
C ASN A 271 9.54 -6.75 7.16
N LEU A 272 9.87 -8.04 7.25
CA LEU A 272 11.17 -8.51 7.73
C LEU A 272 11.91 -9.13 6.56
N THR A 273 13.17 -8.73 6.39
CA THR A 273 14.07 -9.23 5.35
C THR A 273 15.40 -9.61 5.97
N GLY A 274 15.94 -10.75 5.56
CA GLY A 274 17.29 -11.19 5.88
C GLY A 274 17.90 -11.88 4.66
N GLY A 275 19.22 -11.79 4.53
CA GLY A 275 19.90 -12.28 3.35
C GLY A 275 21.40 -12.14 3.44
N VAL A 276 22.06 -12.54 2.35
CA VAL A 276 23.50 -12.51 2.20
C VAL A 276 23.84 -11.76 0.91
N TYR A 277 24.85 -10.93 0.99
CA TYR A 277 25.51 -10.26 -0.12
C TYR A 277 26.95 -10.75 -0.20
N LYS A 278 27.36 -11.17 -1.39
CA LYS A 278 28.75 -11.52 -1.67
C LYS A 278 29.18 -10.89 -2.98
N ASN A 279 30.19 -10.04 -2.91
CA ASN A 279 31.07 -9.73 -4.02
C ASN A 279 32.13 -10.84 -4.08
N LEU A 280 32.36 -11.45 -5.24
CA LEU A 280 33.29 -12.58 -5.35
C LEU A 280 34.74 -12.22 -5.02
N SER A 281 35.10 -10.94 -4.99
CA SER A 281 36.41 -10.45 -4.53
C SER A 281 36.51 -10.25 -3.01
N GLY A 282 35.38 -10.36 -2.28
CA GLY A 282 35.29 -10.05 -0.86
C GLY A 282 34.76 -11.19 0.03
N LYS A 283 34.77 -10.95 1.34
CA LYS A 283 34.09 -11.79 2.33
C LYS A 283 32.60 -11.47 2.30
N ALA A 284 31.74 -12.49 2.33
CA ALA A 284 30.29 -12.29 2.36
C ALA A 284 29.86 -11.46 3.58
N ASP A 285 28.81 -10.65 3.41
CA ASP A 285 28.19 -9.84 4.46
C ASP A 285 26.68 -10.09 4.48
N TRP A 286 26.03 -9.80 5.59
CA TRP A 286 24.58 -9.89 5.71
C TRP A 286 23.91 -8.62 5.17
N VAL A 287 22.73 -8.81 4.58
CA VAL A 287 21.83 -7.72 4.19
C VAL A 287 20.44 -8.03 4.74
N GLY A 288 19.64 -7.00 5.01
CA GLY A 288 18.34 -7.22 5.62
C GLY A 288 17.76 -5.96 6.21
N GLY A 289 16.61 -6.08 6.85
CA GLY A 289 15.95 -4.93 7.43
C GLY A 289 14.57 -5.22 7.96
N LEU A 290 14.04 -4.20 8.64
CA LEU A 290 12.71 -4.15 9.20
C LEU A 290 12.05 -2.86 8.72
N ASN A 291 10.88 -2.97 8.10
CA ASN A 291 10.09 -1.83 7.66
C ASN A 291 8.65 -1.94 8.16
N PHE A 292 8.13 -0.86 8.73
CA PHE A 292 6.78 -0.74 9.23
C PHE A 292 6.02 0.33 8.45
N SER A 293 4.84 0.00 7.95
CA SER A 293 3.92 0.95 7.33
C SER A 293 2.63 1.00 8.14
N LYS A 294 2.32 2.15 8.72
CA LYS A 294 1.13 2.37 9.54
C LYS A 294 0.23 3.40 8.89
N LYS A 295 -1.02 3.01 8.64
CA LYS A 295 -2.04 3.93 8.15
C LYS A 295 -2.62 4.73 9.32
N LEU A 296 -2.21 5.99 9.46
CA LEU A 296 -2.61 6.87 10.56
C LEU A 296 -4.07 7.30 10.42
N ILE A 297 -4.45 7.77 9.23
CA ILE A 297 -5.84 8.08 8.83
C ILE A 297 -6.09 7.56 7.40
N GLN A 298 -7.30 7.72 6.87
CA GLN A 298 -7.67 7.16 5.56
C GLN A 298 -6.71 7.55 4.42
N ASN A 299 -6.12 8.73 4.53
CA ASN A 299 -5.36 9.41 3.48
C ASN A 299 -3.89 9.64 3.85
N LEU A 300 -3.42 9.14 5.00
CA LEU A 300 -2.07 9.39 5.52
C LEU A 300 -1.46 8.08 6.03
N SER A 301 -0.28 7.77 5.54
CA SER A 301 0.53 6.63 5.99
C SER A 301 1.88 7.13 6.49
N LEU A 302 2.40 6.45 7.51
CA LEU A 302 3.74 6.63 8.05
C LEU A 302 4.53 5.34 7.79
N ASN A 303 5.68 5.46 7.14
CA ASN A 303 6.63 4.37 6.97
C ASN A 303 7.88 4.64 7.83
N LEU A 304 8.37 3.63 8.52
CA LEU A 304 9.58 3.71 9.34
C LEU A 304 10.37 2.43 9.16
N GLY A 305 11.69 2.52 9.08
CA GLY A 305 12.46 1.30 8.97
C GLY A 305 13.95 1.44 9.18
N PHE A 306 14.56 0.27 9.26
CA PHE A 306 16.00 0.06 9.25
C PHE A 306 16.33 -0.92 8.12
N SER A 307 17.41 -0.68 7.38
CA SER A 307 17.92 -1.65 6.41
C SER A 307 19.43 -1.58 6.25
N LYS A 308 20.07 -2.75 6.14
CA LYS A 308 21.45 -2.92 5.68
C LYS A 308 21.42 -3.41 4.23
N LYS A 309 21.98 -2.64 3.30
CA LYS A 309 21.97 -2.91 1.86
C LYS A 309 23.39 -2.92 1.30
N HIS A 310 23.57 -3.55 0.13
CA HIS A 310 24.82 -3.50 -0.62
C HIS A 310 24.95 -2.16 -1.36
N GLU A 311 26.19 -1.76 -1.66
CA GLU A 311 26.50 -0.56 -2.46
C GLU A 311 27.33 -0.96 -3.67
N LEU A 312 26.86 -0.61 -4.86
CA LEU A 312 27.44 -0.97 -6.16
C LEU A 312 27.40 0.22 -7.14
N GLY A 313 27.38 1.44 -6.60
CA GLY A 313 27.12 2.66 -7.38
C GLY A 313 28.35 3.27 -8.06
N THR A 314 29.56 2.81 -7.71
CA THR A 314 30.83 3.30 -8.28
C THR A 314 31.72 2.12 -8.66
N ILE A 315 32.67 2.35 -9.56
CA ILE A 315 33.71 1.37 -9.91
C ILE A 315 34.42 0.81 -8.67
N ALA A 316 34.75 1.66 -7.70
CA ALA A 316 35.43 1.23 -6.48
C ALA A 316 34.54 0.36 -5.58
N SER A 317 33.24 0.68 -5.47
CA SER A 317 32.30 -0.14 -4.69
C SER A 317 32.10 -1.55 -5.24
N THR A 318 32.35 -1.77 -6.53
CA THR A 318 32.24 -3.11 -7.13
C THR A 318 33.47 -3.97 -6.91
N ALA A 319 34.58 -3.42 -6.36
CA ALA A 319 35.81 -4.15 -6.11
C ALA A 319 35.81 -4.96 -4.81
N PHE A 320 34.83 -4.74 -3.93
CA PHE A 320 34.77 -5.41 -2.64
C PHE A 320 33.35 -5.44 -2.06
N ASN A 321 33.23 -6.07 -0.89
CA ASN A 321 31.98 -6.09 -0.13
C ASN A 321 31.77 -4.75 0.58
N LEU A 322 31.01 -3.84 -0.03
CA LEU A 322 30.54 -2.60 0.59
C LEU A 322 29.06 -2.67 0.94
N THR A 323 28.71 -2.34 2.18
CA THR A 323 27.33 -2.23 2.64
C THR A 323 27.10 -0.92 3.37
N SER A 324 25.84 -0.47 3.39
CA SER A 324 25.40 0.69 4.16
C SER A 324 24.18 0.37 4.99
N GLN A 325 24.06 1.03 6.14
CA GLN A 325 22.90 0.94 7.03
C GLN A 325 22.05 2.18 6.89
N ASN A 326 20.74 2.02 6.83
CA ASN A 326 19.80 3.10 6.58
C ASN A 326 18.73 3.08 7.67
N VAL A 327 18.52 4.20 8.36
CA VAL A 327 17.39 4.44 9.28
C VAL A 327 16.52 5.51 8.66
N PHE A 328 15.28 5.19 8.31
CA PHE A 328 14.43 6.10 7.54
C PHE A 328 13.05 6.28 8.14
N GLY A 329 12.44 7.41 7.79
CA GLY A 329 11.04 7.71 8.06
C GLY A 329 10.40 8.50 6.94
N GLU A 330 9.20 8.10 6.55
CA GLU A 330 8.50 8.65 5.39
C GLU A 330 7.02 8.84 5.69
N ILE A 331 6.42 9.82 5.03
CA ILE A 331 5.00 10.10 5.08
C ILE A 331 4.45 10.14 3.67
N ASP A 332 3.39 9.35 3.43
CA ASP A 332 2.59 9.39 2.21
C ASP A 332 1.22 9.98 2.51
N TYR A 333 0.84 11.01 1.77
CA TYR A 333 -0.49 11.60 1.84
C TYR A 333 -1.16 11.64 0.45
N LYS A 334 -2.44 11.31 0.41
CA LYS A 334 -3.24 11.36 -0.82
C LYS A 334 -4.64 11.88 -0.56
N ASN A 335 -5.07 12.89 -1.32
CA ASN A 335 -6.46 13.32 -1.36
C ASN A 335 -6.98 13.36 -2.81
N LYS A 336 -8.14 13.98 -3.03
CA LYS A 336 -8.80 14.05 -4.35
C LYS A 336 -8.08 14.97 -5.35
N TRP A 337 -7.17 15.83 -4.92
CA TRP A 337 -6.49 16.83 -5.76
C TRP A 337 -4.99 16.58 -5.90
N LEU A 338 -4.34 16.10 -4.84
CA LEU A 338 -2.89 15.97 -4.78
C LEU A 338 -2.42 14.69 -4.09
N LEU A 339 -1.18 14.35 -4.42
CA LEU A 339 -0.33 13.36 -3.80
C LEU A 339 0.85 14.11 -3.15
N PHE A 340 1.22 13.71 -1.95
CA PHE A 340 2.34 14.30 -1.23
C PHE A 340 3.19 13.20 -0.61
N TYR A 341 4.50 13.38 -0.68
CA TYR A 341 5.49 12.55 -0.02
C TYR A 341 6.51 13.44 0.68
N ALA A 342 6.95 13.00 1.85
CA ALA A 342 8.14 13.51 2.50
C ALA A 342 8.88 12.37 3.18
N GLY A 343 10.20 12.35 3.06
CA GLY A 343 11.06 11.31 3.61
C GLY A 343 12.35 11.89 4.19
N TYR A 344 12.85 11.22 5.22
CA TYR A 344 14.17 11.41 5.81
C TYR A 344 14.90 10.07 5.79
N ASN A 345 16.15 10.05 5.32
CA ASN A 345 17.00 8.87 5.34
C ASN A 345 18.33 9.14 6.04
N GLN A 346 18.55 8.30 7.03
CA GLN A 346 19.71 8.06 7.86
C GLN A 346 20.75 7.09 7.33
N GLN A 347 21.69 7.44 6.44
CA GLN A 347 22.66 6.46 5.93
C GLN A 347 23.99 6.46 6.71
N PHE A 348 24.48 5.27 7.05
CA PHE A 348 25.72 5.03 7.79
C PHE A 348 26.61 4.03 7.05
N PHE A 349 27.90 4.29 7.07
CA PHE A 349 28.97 3.43 6.58
C PHE A 349 29.91 3.08 7.73
N GLU A 350 30.21 1.79 7.87
CA GLU A 350 31.12 1.30 8.92
C GLU A 350 32.58 1.54 8.52
N GLU A 351 33.43 1.76 9.52
CA GLU A 351 34.88 1.86 9.35
C GLU A 351 35.46 0.53 8.85
N ASP A 352 36.34 0.61 7.85
CA ASP A 352 37.10 -0.52 7.33
C ASP A 352 38.59 -0.20 7.39
N ASN A 353 39.25 -0.72 8.44
CA ASN A 353 40.67 -0.53 8.67
C ASN A 353 41.56 -1.15 7.59
N GLU A 354 41.15 -2.27 6.98
CA GLU A 354 41.92 -2.91 5.90
C GLU A 354 41.97 -2.00 4.66
N ARG A 355 40.89 -1.25 4.42
CA ARG A 355 40.74 -0.32 3.29
C ARG A 355 40.95 1.14 3.63
N LYS A 356 41.31 1.47 4.88
CA LYS A 356 41.47 2.83 5.40
C LYS A 356 40.22 3.71 5.22
N LEU A 357 39.03 3.11 5.24
CA LEU A 357 37.75 3.83 5.18
C LEU A 357 37.30 4.19 6.60
N LYS A 358 37.05 5.46 6.84
CA LYS A 358 36.48 5.94 8.12
C LYS A 358 34.97 5.77 8.16
N ASP A 359 34.40 5.86 9.36
CA ASP A 359 32.96 5.96 9.55
C ASP A 359 32.42 7.20 8.83
N ASN A 360 31.36 7.01 8.03
CA ASN A 360 30.73 8.12 7.33
C ASN A 360 29.21 8.06 7.48
N GLU A 361 28.61 9.23 7.37
CA GLU A 361 27.19 9.46 7.59
C GLU A 361 26.66 10.36 6.49
N ILE A 362 25.56 9.96 5.86
CA ILE A 362 24.87 10.75 4.83
C ILE A 362 23.43 10.97 5.27
N GLN A 363 23.04 12.24 5.38
CA GLN A 363 21.67 12.65 5.66
C GLN A 363 20.99 13.01 4.36
N SER A 364 19.75 12.55 4.18
CA SER A 364 18.96 12.91 3.01
C SER A 364 17.51 13.24 3.39
N ILE A 365 17.00 14.33 2.84
CA ILE A 365 15.59 14.74 2.92
C ILE A 365 15.05 14.84 1.50
N GLY A 366 13.89 14.25 1.25
CA GLY A 366 13.21 14.36 -0.03
C GLY A 366 11.73 14.66 0.17
N THR A 367 11.17 15.56 -0.62
CA THR A 367 9.74 15.82 -0.65
C THR A 367 9.26 16.07 -2.07
N TRP A 368 8.04 15.66 -2.37
CA TRP A 368 7.38 16.03 -3.62
C TRP A 368 5.87 16.17 -3.43
N VAL A 369 5.29 17.05 -4.24
CA VAL A 369 3.85 17.22 -4.41
C VAL A 369 3.53 16.99 -5.88
N LEU A 370 2.50 16.20 -6.16
CA LEU A 370 2.07 15.87 -7.51
C LEU A 370 0.54 15.99 -7.61
N THR A 371 0.00 16.49 -8.72
CA THR A 371 -1.45 16.51 -8.94
C THR A 371 -2.00 15.08 -9.05
N GLN A 372 -3.29 14.88 -8.76
CA GLN A 372 -3.98 13.69 -9.24
C GLN A 372 -3.94 13.65 -10.78
N PRO A 373 -3.98 12.46 -11.41
CA PRO A 373 -3.98 12.35 -12.85
C PRO A 373 -5.16 13.08 -13.49
N ILE A 374 -4.87 14.04 -14.36
CA ILE A 374 -5.86 14.76 -15.16
C ILE A 374 -6.06 13.98 -16.46
N SER A 375 -7.22 13.35 -16.60
CA SER A 375 -7.54 12.49 -17.75
C SER A 375 -8.08 13.29 -18.93
N ILE A 376 -7.44 13.16 -20.10
CA ILE A 376 -7.91 13.70 -21.38
C ILE A 376 -7.88 12.56 -22.40
N ARG A 377 -9.06 12.06 -22.78
CA ARG A 377 -9.20 10.86 -23.64
C ARG A 377 -8.43 9.66 -23.07
N LYS A 378 -7.42 9.18 -23.80
CA LYS A 378 -6.57 8.05 -23.42
C LYS A 378 -5.28 8.48 -22.70
N PHE A 379 -5.12 9.78 -22.45
CA PHE A 379 -3.96 10.35 -21.77
C PHE A 379 -4.32 10.74 -20.34
N ASN A 380 -3.36 10.58 -19.43
CA ASN A 380 -3.40 11.17 -18.10
C ASN A 380 -2.14 11.99 -17.88
N PHE A 381 -2.30 13.19 -17.34
CA PHE A 381 -1.21 14.12 -17.08
C PHE A 381 -1.07 14.37 -15.58
N GLN A 382 0.16 14.47 -15.11
CA GLN A 382 0.46 14.93 -13.76
C GLN A 382 1.59 15.95 -13.79
N LEU A 383 1.45 16.96 -12.94
CA LEU A 383 2.41 18.03 -12.74
C LEU A 383 2.78 18.06 -11.26
N GLY A 384 4.04 18.35 -10.97
CA GLY A 384 4.50 18.37 -9.60
C GLY A 384 5.77 19.17 -9.40
N TYR A 385 6.13 19.27 -8.13
CA TYR A 385 7.34 19.90 -7.65
C TYR A 385 8.01 18.96 -6.66
N SER A 386 9.33 18.86 -6.72
CA SER A 386 10.13 18.14 -5.74
C SER A 386 11.27 18.99 -5.20
N TYR A 387 11.62 18.70 -3.96
CA TYR A 387 12.81 19.21 -3.29
C TYR A 387 13.60 18.05 -2.69
N SER A 388 14.92 18.07 -2.84
CA SER A 388 15.81 17.15 -2.15
C SER A 388 17.01 17.88 -1.57
N TYR A 389 17.44 17.42 -0.39
CA TYR A 389 18.65 17.85 0.30
C TYR A 389 19.48 16.64 0.70
N THR A 390 20.77 16.66 0.42
CA THR A 390 21.71 15.60 0.83
C THR A 390 22.99 16.21 1.37
N ASP A 391 23.48 15.71 2.51
CA ASP A 391 24.73 16.15 3.11
C ASP A 391 25.48 14.98 3.73
N ALA A 392 26.69 14.75 3.23
CA ALA A 392 27.63 13.80 3.79
C ALA A 392 28.49 14.47 4.88
N LYS A 393 28.80 13.72 5.94
CA LYS A 393 29.75 14.13 6.98
C LYS A 393 31.12 14.33 6.37
N ASP A 394 31.65 13.28 5.74
CA ASP A 394 32.94 13.26 5.07
C ASP A 394 32.77 13.13 3.55
N VAL A 395 33.59 13.86 2.79
CA VAL A 395 33.57 13.87 1.32
C VAL A 395 34.66 12.95 0.80
N LEU A 396 34.26 12.02 -0.05
CA LEU A 396 35.11 10.99 -0.67
C LEU A 396 35.33 11.26 -2.16
N PHE A 397 35.13 12.50 -2.57
CA PHE A 397 35.33 12.95 -3.94
C PHE A 397 36.80 13.24 -4.17
N PHE A 398 37.35 12.76 -5.27
CA PHE A 398 38.73 13.02 -5.67
C PHE A 398 38.80 13.21 -7.19
N TYR A 399 39.87 13.85 -7.67
CA TYR A 399 40.18 13.90 -9.09
C TYR A 399 41.21 12.81 -9.40
N ASP A 400 40.95 12.03 -10.44
CA ASP A 400 41.92 11.04 -10.91
C ASP A 400 43.10 11.72 -11.64
N ASN A 401 44.04 10.90 -12.12
CA ASN A 401 45.25 11.38 -12.80
C ASN A 401 44.95 12.10 -14.13
N GLU A 402 43.76 11.92 -14.70
CA GLU A 402 43.31 12.56 -15.94
C GLU A 402 42.51 13.84 -15.65
N GLY A 403 42.33 14.18 -14.37
CA GLY A 403 41.55 15.34 -13.92
C GLY A 403 40.04 15.09 -13.94
N VAL A 404 39.60 13.82 -14.02
CA VAL A 404 38.19 13.45 -13.96
C VAL A 404 37.80 13.20 -12.51
N GLY A 405 36.73 13.87 -12.07
CA GLY A 405 36.20 13.74 -10.72
C GLY A 405 35.46 12.42 -10.50
N ALA A 406 35.78 11.70 -9.43
CA ALA A 406 35.18 10.42 -9.07
C ALA A 406 34.98 10.29 -7.56
N TYR A 407 34.14 9.32 -7.16
CA TYR A 407 33.94 8.96 -5.75
C TYR A 407 34.54 7.59 -5.45
N ASP A 408 35.29 7.50 -4.34
CA ASP A 408 35.86 6.24 -3.86
C ASP A 408 35.55 6.01 -2.37
N PRO A 409 34.72 5.01 -1.99
CA PRO A 409 34.03 4.05 -2.84
C PRO A 409 32.55 4.40 -3.08
N TYR A 410 32.02 5.50 -2.54
CA TYR A 410 30.59 5.82 -2.66
C TYR A 410 30.32 7.32 -2.70
N PHE A 411 29.18 7.67 -3.31
CA PHE A 411 28.75 9.05 -3.45
C PHE A 411 28.55 9.72 -2.09
N THR A 412 29.21 10.87 -1.90
CA THR A 412 29.14 11.67 -0.67
C THR A 412 28.90 13.15 -1.00
N PRO A 413 27.69 13.51 -1.48
CA PRO A 413 27.38 14.90 -1.81
C PRO A 413 27.42 15.79 -0.56
N LYS A 414 28.01 16.98 -0.66
CA LYS A 414 28.08 17.95 0.44
C LYS A 414 27.09 19.09 0.23
N LYS A 415 26.16 19.27 1.19
CA LYS A 415 25.06 20.24 1.16
C LYS A 415 24.39 20.41 -0.22
N GLN A 416 24.15 19.29 -0.90
CA GLN A 416 23.49 19.28 -2.19
C GLN A 416 22.01 19.61 -2.01
N GLN A 417 21.50 20.54 -2.82
CA GLN A 417 20.08 20.91 -2.85
C GLN A 417 19.58 20.87 -4.28
N ILE A 418 18.37 20.35 -4.51
CA ILE A 418 17.76 20.30 -5.83
C ILE A 418 16.28 20.64 -5.71
N HIS A 419 15.84 21.60 -6.51
CA HIS A 419 14.44 21.94 -6.77
C HIS A 419 14.10 21.51 -8.20
N SER A 420 13.06 20.70 -8.35
CA SER A 420 12.69 20.17 -9.67
C SER A 420 11.22 20.28 -9.99
N GLY A 421 10.94 20.44 -11.28
CA GLY A 421 9.62 20.25 -11.86
C GLY A 421 9.44 18.78 -12.25
N LEU A 422 8.29 18.21 -11.89
CA LEU A 422 7.91 16.85 -12.25
C LEU A 422 6.80 16.89 -13.30
N PHE A 423 6.98 16.15 -14.38
CA PHE A 423 5.97 15.98 -15.41
C PHE A 423 5.81 14.51 -15.74
N ILE A 424 4.57 14.00 -15.72
CA ILE A 424 4.26 12.60 -16.05
C ILE A 424 3.11 12.55 -17.05
N VAL A 425 3.29 11.78 -18.11
CA VAL A 425 2.29 11.50 -19.13
C VAL A 425 2.08 10.01 -19.22
N ASN A 426 0.83 9.60 -19.12
CA ASN A 426 0.41 8.20 -19.20
C ASN A 426 -0.57 8.01 -20.35
N TYR A 427 -0.22 7.20 -21.35
CA TYR A 427 -1.05 6.87 -22.50
C TYR A 427 -1.55 5.42 -22.44
N LYS A 428 -2.87 5.24 -22.44
CA LYS A 428 -3.54 3.93 -22.38
C LYS A 428 -4.34 3.66 -23.66
N PRO A 429 -3.68 3.29 -24.79
CA PRO A 429 -4.35 3.04 -26.07
C PRO A 429 -5.37 1.90 -26.01
N THR A 430 -5.07 0.85 -25.24
CA THR A 430 -5.90 -0.35 -25.06
C THR A 430 -5.91 -0.75 -23.58
N LYS A 431 -6.71 -1.76 -23.21
CA LYS A 431 -6.72 -2.32 -21.84
C LYS A 431 -5.42 -3.07 -21.49
N LYS A 432 -4.63 -3.47 -22.48
CA LYS A 432 -3.42 -4.30 -22.31
C LYS A 432 -2.12 -3.50 -22.36
N LEU A 433 -2.14 -2.30 -22.94
CA LEU A 433 -0.95 -1.48 -23.20
C LEU A 433 -0.99 -0.17 -22.41
N LEU A 434 0.10 0.11 -21.70
CA LEU A 434 0.36 1.38 -21.04
C LEU A 434 1.73 1.90 -21.49
N VAL A 435 1.77 3.15 -21.95
CA VAL A 435 3.01 3.87 -22.22
C VAL A 435 3.10 5.03 -21.23
N GLU A 436 4.22 5.16 -20.55
CA GLU A 436 4.49 6.22 -19.57
C GLU A 436 5.75 6.98 -19.99
N ALA A 437 5.70 8.30 -19.86
CA ALA A 437 6.85 9.18 -19.96
C ALA A 437 6.88 10.08 -18.73
N LYS A 438 8.04 10.18 -18.07
CA LYS A 438 8.28 11.04 -16.92
C LYS A 438 9.52 11.89 -17.18
N VAL A 439 9.44 13.15 -16.78
CA VAL A 439 10.55 14.10 -16.76
C VAL A 439 10.67 14.66 -15.35
N ASN A 440 11.87 14.65 -14.81
CA ASN A 440 12.25 15.34 -13.58
C ASN A 440 13.35 16.34 -13.94
N TYR A 441 13.03 17.63 -13.93
CA TYR A 441 13.93 18.70 -14.38
C TYR A 441 14.30 19.61 -13.22
N GLY A 442 15.56 19.57 -12.79
CA GLY A 442 16.11 20.38 -11.71
C GLY A 442 16.41 21.80 -12.17
N PHE A 443 15.46 22.71 -12.00
CA PHE A 443 15.59 24.11 -12.46
C PHE A 443 16.42 24.98 -11.49
N ASN A 444 16.67 24.51 -10.27
CA ASN A 444 17.59 25.14 -9.34
C ASN A 444 18.28 24.05 -8.50
N ALA A 445 19.58 23.86 -8.70
CA ALA A 445 20.37 22.93 -7.91
C ALA A 445 21.72 23.52 -7.54
N THR A 446 22.16 23.23 -6.32
CA THR A 446 23.43 23.71 -5.74
C THR A 446 24.14 22.56 -5.05
N ILE A 447 25.46 22.59 -5.02
CA ILE A 447 26.29 21.64 -4.27
C ILE A 447 27.56 22.33 -3.77
N ARG A 448 28.14 21.81 -2.66
CA ARG A 448 29.47 22.22 -2.24
C ARG A 448 30.50 21.21 -2.72
N ASN A 449 31.40 21.64 -3.59
CA ASN A 449 32.43 20.80 -4.17
C ASN A 449 33.80 21.15 -3.54
N PRO A 450 34.65 20.18 -3.18
CA PRO A 450 35.98 20.48 -2.65
C PRO A 450 36.87 21.14 -3.72
N TYR A 451 37.78 22.01 -3.29
CA TYR A 451 38.81 22.55 -4.19
C TYR A 451 39.84 21.47 -4.54
N SER A 452 40.30 21.49 -5.79
CA SER A 452 41.43 20.68 -6.25
C SER A 452 42.40 21.58 -7.01
N ILE A 453 43.68 21.50 -6.66
CA ILE A 453 44.77 22.13 -7.42
C ILE A 453 45.79 21.04 -7.74
N ASN A 454 46.06 20.79 -9.03
CA ASN A 454 47.02 19.77 -9.48
C ASN A 454 46.82 18.39 -8.85
N ASN A 455 45.56 17.93 -8.74
CA ASN A 455 45.18 16.65 -8.12
C ASN A 455 45.56 16.52 -6.63
N ILE A 456 45.84 17.65 -5.97
CA ILE A 456 45.99 17.74 -4.52
C ILE A 456 44.73 18.42 -3.98
N GLU A 457 44.05 17.75 -3.06
CA GLU A 457 42.93 18.34 -2.31
C GLU A 457 43.45 19.55 -1.53
N VAL A 458 42.93 20.72 -1.85
CA VAL A 458 43.24 21.96 -1.14
C VAL A 458 42.13 22.21 -0.15
N ASP A 459 42.49 22.44 1.11
CA ASP A 459 41.54 22.64 2.20
C ASP A 459 40.52 23.74 1.84
N GLY A 460 39.25 23.35 1.64
CA GLY A 460 38.15 24.28 1.31
C GLY A 460 37.11 23.72 0.34
N PHE A 461 35.97 24.43 0.25
CA PHE A 461 34.84 24.10 -0.62
C PHE A 461 34.35 25.35 -1.35
N TYR A 462 33.88 25.18 -2.59
CA TYR A 462 33.13 26.18 -3.33
C TYR A 462 31.69 25.72 -3.57
N ASP A 463 30.79 26.68 -3.75
CA ASP A 463 29.40 26.39 -4.10
C ASP A 463 29.27 26.41 -5.63
N GLU A 464 28.66 25.37 -6.19
CA GLU A 464 28.46 25.21 -7.63
C GLU A 464 26.99 24.96 -7.95
N THR A 465 26.52 25.54 -9.06
CA THR A 465 25.17 25.35 -9.57
C THR A 465 25.16 24.39 -10.76
N PHE A 466 24.15 23.53 -10.84
CA PHE A 466 23.99 22.59 -11.95
C PHE A 466 22.52 22.37 -12.29
N THR A 467 22.23 21.68 -13.39
CA THR A 467 20.85 21.42 -13.86
C THR A 467 20.67 19.91 -14.07
N PRO A 468 20.29 19.15 -13.03
CA PRO A 468 20.07 17.72 -13.19
C PRO A 468 18.79 17.46 -13.97
N VAL A 469 18.79 16.42 -14.81
CA VAL A 469 17.60 16.00 -15.55
C VAL A 469 17.49 14.49 -15.57
N GLU A 470 16.27 13.97 -15.44
CA GLU A 470 15.98 12.55 -15.59
C GLU A 470 14.78 12.39 -16.54
N TYR A 471 14.99 11.61 -17.60
CA TYR A 471 13.97 11.15 -18.52
C TYR A 471 13.71 9.68 -18.24
N THR A 472 12.44 9.32 -18.04
CA THR A 472 12.02 7.92 -17.93
C THR A 472 10.95 7.63 -18.95
N GLY A 473 11.16 6.62 -19.78
CA GLY A 473 10.16 6.06 -20.68
C GLY A 473 9.85 4.62 -20.28
N SER A 474 8.58 4.24 -20.23
CA SER A 474 8.23 2.83 -20.03
C SER A 474 7.04 2.37 -20.87
N ILE A 475 7.10 1.10 -21.29
CA ILE A 475 6.05 0.42 -22.04
C ILE A 475 5.70 -0.85 -21.27
N SER A 476 4.46 -0.96 -20.80
CA SER A 476 3.93 -2.15 -20.15
C SER A 476 2.88 -2.81 -21.03
N TYR A 477 3.00 -4.12 -21.24
CA TYR A 477 2.06 -4.91 -22.04
C TYR A 477 1.64 -6.20 -21.32
N ASN A 478 0.34 -6.38 -21.14
CA ASN A 478 -0.24 -7.61 -20.60
C ASN A 478 -0.56 -8.59 -21.73
N LEU A 479 0.28 -9.60 -21.92
CA LEU A 479 0.09 -10.61 -22.97
C LEU A 479 -1.14 -11.48 -22.66
N SER A 480 -1.25 -11.93 -21.41
CA SER A 480 -2.38 -12.71 -20.87
C SER A 480 -2.73 -12.25 -19.45
N ASN A 481 -3.70 -12.92 -18.81
CA ASN A 481 -4.04 -12.63 -17.41
C ASN A 481 -2.92 -13.02 -16.43
N GLY A 482 -2.04 -13.94 -16.81
CA GLY A 482 -0.94 -14.45 -15.97
C GLY A 482 0.45 -14.05 -16.46
N PHE A 483 0.56 -13.26 -17.54
CA PHE A 483 1.84 -12.85 -18.11
C PHE A 483 1.82 -11.40 -18.60
N GLY A 484 2.76 -10.60 -18.08
CA GLY A 484 2.99 -9.23 -18.51
C GLY A 484 4.47 -8.90 -18.63
N ALA A 485 4.80 -8.01 -19.54
CA ALA A 485 6.14 -7.50 -19.76
C ALA A 485 6.18 -5.97 -19.58
N LYS A 486 7.28 -5.45 -19.05
CA LYS A 486 7.55 -4.02 -18.95
C LYS A 486 8.97 -3.73 -19.41
N ILE A 487 9.13 -2.84 -20.37
CA ILE A 487 10.43 -2.26 -20.72
C ILE A 487 10.48 -0.84 -20.15
N THR A 488 11.58 -0.49 -19.51
CA THR A 488 11.84 0.86 -18.98
C THR A 488 13.21 1.33 -19.45
N TYR A 489 13.29 2.55 -19.93
CA TYR A 489 14.54 3.26 -20.21
C TYR A 489 14.61 4.50 -19.33
N ILE A 490 15.77 4.70 -18.71
CA ILE A 490 16.08 5.86 -17.88
C ILE A 490 17.36 6.47 -18.43
N ASN A 491 17.32 7.77 -18.73
CA ASN A 491 18.50 8.59 -18.98
C ASN A 491 18.53 9.68 -17.91
N GLN A 492 19.63 9.76 -17.18
CA GLN A 492 19.78 10.65 -16.04
C GLN A 492 21.11 11.38 -16.12
N GLU A 493 21.05 12.69 -15.97
CA GLU A 493 22.20 13.57 -15.81
C GLU A 493 22.16 14.17 -14.41
N THR A 494 23.26 13.97 -13.67
CA THR A 494 23.47 14.52 -12.33
C THR A 494 24.69 15.43 -12.35
N PHE A 495 25.01 16.03 -11.20
CA PHE A 495 26.26 16.77 -11.05
C PHE A 495 27.52 15.90 -11.29
N PHE A 496 27.44 14.59 -10.98
CA PHE A 496 28.62 13.72 -10.92
C PHE A 496 28.77 12.78 -12.11
N TYR A 497 27.66 12.43 -12.74
CA TYR A 497 27.64 11.47 -13.84
C TYR A 497 26.37 11.59 -14.68
N THR A 498 26.50 11.15 -15.92
CA THR A 498 25.38 10.77 -16.80
C THR A 498 25.22 9.26 -16.77
N ARG A 499 23.99 8.77 -16.74
CA ARG A 499 23.65 7.35 -16.66
C ARG A 499 22.54 7.00 -17.60
N GLU A 500 22.70 5.88 -18.29
CA GLU A 500 21.65 5.21 -19.06
C GLU A 500 21.35 3.84 -18.45
N ASN A 501 20.08 3.49 -18.39
CA ASN A 501 19.62 2.26 -17.76
C ASN A 501 18.40 1.70 -18.49
N ILE A 502 18.48 0.43 -18.89
CA ILE A 502 17.41 -0.32 -19.55
C ILE A 502 17.01 -1.49 -18.66
N ASN A 503 15.70 -1.63 -18.41
CA ASN A 503 15.13 -2.75 -17.67
C ASN A 503 14.10 -3.48 -18.53
N LEU A 504 14.22 -4.80 -18.61
CA LEU A 504 13.18 -5.70 -19.11
C LEU A 504 12.64 -6.54 -17.95
N GLY A 505 11.45 -6.18 -17.48
CA GLY A 505 10.71 -6.90 -16.46
C GLY A 505 9.69 -7.87 -17.07
N LEU A 506 9.72 -9.13 -16.66
CA LEU A 506 8.73 -10.16 -17.01
C LEU A 506 8.03 -10.65 -15.73
N ASN A 507 6.70 -10.61 -15.72
CA ASN A 507 5.90 -10.98 -14.56
C ASN A 507 4.99 -12.16 -14.92
N PHE A 508 5.10 -13.24 -14.16
CA PHE A 508 4.34 -14.48 -14.33
C PHE A 508 3.52 -14.78 -13.07
N ASN A 509 2.29 -15.23 -13.28
CA ASN A 509 1.47 -15.85 -12.25
C ASN A 509 1.41 -17.35 -12.55
N ILE A 510 2.04 -18.16 -11.68
CA ILE A 510 2.28 -19.60 -11.87
C ILE A 510 1.34 -20.41 -10.98
#